data_AF-A0A8X7V763-F1
#
_entry.id   AF-A0A8X7V763-F1
#
_cell.length_a   1.000
_cell.length_b   1.000
_cell.length_c   1.000
_cell.angle_alpha   90.00
_cell.angle_beta   90.00
_cell.angle_gamma   90.00
#
_symmetry.space_group_name_H-M   'P 1'
#
loop_
_entity.id
_entity.type
_entity.pdbx_description
1 polymer ?
#
loop_
_entity_poly.entity_id
_entity_poly.type
_entity_poly.pdbx_seq_one_letter_code
_entity_poly.pdbx_strand_id
1 'polypeptide(L)'
;MDPYTETGSVNVEFDSSSWPHSSKSSLPELLTEICQKAQRMLKLINKDGRQPEPTESFLCLYQSLGETYNHFNQDLLNSLLKFDDIKPSSSSSDKNTVSVADLSSFRSDSSPSLEFDLVSGISSYSSLKHHHTLSPERMEPSLKLDDDEVEKKNQSSAYSLADIFSAELGTALRDLEERNRLVGELERKLSDSNDKIRTLERELDECHELLEVSEVEVSKLNEMLSERRSEKADDGGADLLLDSLRAELRSRDVQIEQMEEYLNQVCVKDKSVVEELESRVEELENQVEKQRDLCFSLDHYKSRYVELVISLSGNNN
;
A
#
# COMPACT_ATOMS: atom_id res chain seq x y z
N MET A 1 28.17 -2.15 28.49
CA MET A 1 28.93 -2.23 27.24
C MET A 1 27.90 -2.06 26.13
N ASP A 2 27.71 -0.83 25.71
CA ASP A 2 26.74 -0.45 24.68
C ASP A 2 27.31 -0.77 23.28
N PRO A 3 26.46 -1.24 22.36
CA PRO A 3 26.74 -1.13 20.95
C PRO A 3 25.61 -0.43 20.16
N TYR A 4 26.03 0.20 19.06
CA TYR A 4 25.28 0.71 17.90
C TYR A 4 24.84 2.20 17.94
N THR A 5 25.71 3.18 17.64
CA THR A 5 26.19 3.71 16.33
C THR A 5 25.12 4.12 15.33
N GLU A 6 24.68 5.38 15.48
CA GLU A 6 24.68 6.47 14.48
C GLU A 6 24.78 6.05 13.00
N THR A 7 23.63 6.00 12.31
CA THR A 7 23.56 5.92 10.85
C THR A 7 23.68 7.30 10.24
N GLY A 8 24.79 7.53 9.54
CA GLY A 8 25.03 8.72 8.73
C GLY A 8 24.04 8.81 7.56
N SER A 9 23.37 9.96 7.47
CA SER A 9 22.55 10.36 6.34
C SER A 9 23.45 10.60 5.13
N VAL A 10 23.34 9.73 4.12
CA VAL A 10 23.92 9.94 2.79
C VAL A 10 22.98 10.88 2.03
N ASN A 11 23.41 12.12 1.85
CA ASN A 11 22.77 13.06 0.93
C ASN A 11 23.08 12.64 -0.50
N VAL A 12 22.13 11.96 -1.14
CA VAL A 12 22.14 11.73 -2.59
C VAL A 12 21.53 12.98 -3.24
N GLU A 13 22.36 13.78 -3.90
CA GLU A 13 21.90 14.87 -4.77
C GLU A 13 21.07 14.28 -5.91
N PHE A 14 19.76 14.45 -5.82
CA PHE A 14 18.80 14.04 -6.85
C PHE A 14 18.54 15.24 -7.76
N ASP A 15 19.03 15.16 -8.99
CA ASP A 15 18.90 16.22 -10.01
C ASP A 15 17.42 16.41 -10.37
N SER A 16 16.82 17.47 -9.79
CA SER A 16 15.37 17.74 -9.80
C SER A 16 14.92 18.58 -10.99
N SER A 17 15.74 18.70 -12.03
CA SER A 17 15.60 19.69 -13.11
C SER A 17 14.59 19.33 -14.21
N SER A 18 13.93 18.16 -14.16
CA SER A 18 13.04 17.67 -15.23
C SER A 18 11.54 17.62 -14.90
N TRP A 19 11.11 18.13 -13.75
CA TRP A 19 9.69 18.03 -13.35
C TRP A 19 8.90 19.31 -13.64
N PRO A 20 7.72 19.22 -14.29
CA PRO A 20 6.92 20.38 -14.64
C PRO A 20 6.31 21.03 -13.38
N HIS A 21 6.92 22.13 -12.93
CA HIS A 21 6.48 22.93 -11.78
C HIS A 21 5.09 23.52 -12.00
N SER A 22 4.05 22.83 -11.53
CA SER A 22 2.69 23.35 -11.48
C SER A 22 1.88 22.75 -10.33
N SER A 23 2.35 22.92 -9.09
CA SER A 23 1.57 23.03 -7.85
C SER A 23 2.54 23.22 -6.66
N LYS A 24 2.04 23.77 -5.54
CA LYS A 24 2.82 24.31 -4.41
C LYS A 24 3.62 23.29 -3.58
N SER A 25 3.60 22.02 -3.94
CA SER A 25 4.38 20.96 -3.30
C SER A 25 4.93 20.03 -4.38
N SER A 26 6.25 19.84 -4.41
CA SER A 26 6.86 18.88 -5.33
C SER A 26 6.58 17.44 -4.86
N LEU A 27 6.50 16.47 -5.77
CA LEU A 27 6.26 15.06 -5.43
C LEU A 27 7.25 14.51 -4.37
N PRO A 28 8.55 14.89 -4.37
CA PRO A 28 9.49 14.59 -3.29
C PRO A 28 9.11 15.19 -1.92
N GLU A 29 8.54 16.39 -1.89
CA GLU A 29 8.10 17.03 -0.64
C GLU A 29 6.91 16.29 -0.03
N LEU A 30 5.93 15.88 -0.85
CA LEU A 30 4.79 15.08 -0.39
C LEU A 30 5.23 13.73 0.18
N LEU A 31 6.16 13.06 -0.48
CA LEU A 31 6.72 11.79 0.00
C LEU A 31 7.45 11.98 1.35
N THR A 32 8.23 13.06 1.46
CA THR A 32 8.93 13.42 2.69
C THR A 32 7.93 13.69 3.83
N GLU A 33 6.83 14.40 3.54
CA GLU A 33 5.78 14.68 4.51
C GLU A 33 5.07 13.40 4.99
N ILE A 34 4.76 12.48 4.07
CA ILE A 34 4.19 11.15 4.38
C ILE A 34 5.12 10.38 5.33
N CYS A 35 6.41 10.30 5.01
CA CYS A 35 7.39 9.62 5.85
C CYS A 35 7.49 10.25 7.25
N GLN A 36 7.49 11.59 7.34
CA GLN A 36 7.53 12.29 8.63
C GLN A 36 6.28 12.01 9.49
N LYS A 37 5.08 12.01 8.89
CA LYS A 37 3.84 11.71 9.63
C LYS A 37 3.81 10.26 10.11
N ALA A 38 4.20 9.30 9.28
CA ALA A 38 4.31 7.90 9.66
C ALA A 38 5.31 7.70 10.82
N GLN A 39 6.47 8.36 10.76
CA GLN A 39 7.46 8.33 11.85
C GLN A 39 6.94 8.94 13.15
N ARG A 40 6.17 10.04 13.09
CA ARG A 40 5.53 10.62 14.29
C ARG A 40 4.52 9.65 14.90
N MET A 41 3.69 9.00 14.09
CA MET A 41 2.75 7.98 14.56
C MET A 41 3.46 6.79 15.22
N LEU A 42 4.56 6.30 14.64
CA LEU A 42 5.40 5.25 15.24
C LEU A 42 5.97 5.66 16.60
N LYS A 43 6.42 6.92 16.74
CA LYS A 43 6.88 7.47 18.02
C LYS A 43 5.77 7.55 19.07
N LEU A 44 4.51 7.75 18.66
CA LEU A 44 3.37 7.71 19.58
C LEU A 44 3.09 6.30 20.07
N ILE A 45 3.21 5.30 19.21
CA ILE A 45 3.01 3.89 19.56
C ILE A 45 4.13 3.37 20.47
N ASN A 46 5.38 3.76 20.20
CA ASN A 46 6.56 3.25 20.89
C ASN A 46 6.94 4.04 22.17
N LYS A 47 6.10 4.96 22.64
CA LYS A 47 6.35 5.65 23.92
C LYS A 47 6.04 4.70 25.09
N ASP A 48 7.09 4.09 25.62
CA ASP A 48 7.07 3.19 26.79
C ASP A 48 6.38 3.80 28.01
N GLY A 49 5.10 3.51 28.19
CA GLY A 49 4.38 3.51 29.47
C GLY A 49 4.19 4.85 30.21
N ARG A 50 4.76 5.96 29.75
CA ARG A 50 4.63 7.27 30.41
C ARG A 50 3.54 8.11 29.75
N GLN A 51 2.31 7.83 30.20
CA GLN A 51 1.05 8.46 29.81
C GLN A 51 0.66 8.17 28.34
N PRO A 52 -0.51 7.56 28.08
CA PRO A 52 -1.00 7.46 26.71
C PRO A 52 -1.17 8.87 26.17
N GLU A 53 -0.45 9.22 25.11
CA GLU A 53 -0.82 10.42 24.36
C GLU A 53 -2.29 10.27 23.93
N PRO A 54 -3.06 11.36 23.94
CA PRO A 54 -4.49 11.29 23.70
C PRO A 54 -4.72 10.62 22.35
N THR A 55 -5.58 9.60 22.31
CA THR A 55 -6.00 8.87 21.11
C THR A 55 -6.38 9.83 19.97
N GLU A 56 -6.88 11.01 20.33
CA GLU A 56 -7.18 12.12 19.44
C GLU A 56 -5.98 12.62 18.62
N SER A 57 -4.77 12.73 19.20
CA SER A 57 -3.55 13.13 18.48
C SER A 57 -3.11 12.10 17.45
N PHE A 58 -3.25 10.80 17.76
CA PHE A 58 -2.98 9.73 16.81
C PHE A 58 -4.00 9.74 15.67
N LEU A 59 -5.28 9.89 15.97
CA LEU A 59 -6.35 9.94 14.96
C LEU A 59 -6.20 11.16 14.04
N CYS A 60 -5.85 12.34 14.58
CA CYS A 60 -5.56 13.52 13.76
C CYS A 60 -4.36 13.30 12.82
N LEU A 61 -3.28 12.65 13.30
CA LEU A 61 -2.13 12.33 12.45
C LEU A 61 -2.48 11.31 11.37
N TYR A 62 -3.26 10.29 11.71
CA TYR A 62 -3.73 9.28 10.77
C TYR A 62 -4.60 9.87 9.66
N GLN A 63 -5.55 10.72 10.03
CA GLN A 63 -6.40 11.43 9.06
C GLN A 63 -5.55 12.31 8.14
N SER A 64 -4.64 13.11 8.72
CA SER A 64 -3.77 13.99 7.96
C SER A 64 -2.81 13.22 7.03
N LEU A 65 -2.35 12.03 7.45
CA LEU A 65 -1.56 11.14 6.60
C LEU A 65 -2.37 10.64 5.40
N GLY A 66 -3.63 10.25 5.60
CA GLY A 66 -4.53 9.85 4.53
C GLY A 66 -4.79 10.96 3.52
N GLU A 67 -4.97 12.20 3.99
CA GLU A 67 -5.13 13.38 3.13
C GLU A 67 -3.88 13.65 2.28
N THR A 68 -2.67 13.63 2.89
CA THR A 68 -1.40 13.82 2.16
C THR A 68 -1.16 12.68 1.15
N TYR A 69 -1.47 11.43 1.51
CA TYR A 69 -1.34 10.29 0.61
C TYR A 69 -2.29 10.36 -0.58
N ASN A 70 -3.54 10.79 -0.36
CA ASN A 70 -4.47 11.06 -1.46
C ASN A 70 -3.98 12.16 -2.38
N HIS A 71 -3.39 13.24 -1.83
CA HIS A 71 -2.81 14.30 -2.65
C HIS A 71 -1.63 13.78 -3.50
N PHE A 72 -0.75 12.97 -2.91
CA PHE A 72 0.35 12.32 -3.61
C PHE A 72 -0.14 11.42 -4.76
N ASN A 73 -1.16 10.59 -4.53
CA ASN A 73 -1.72 9.74 -5.59
C ASN A 73 -2.34 10.55 -6.74
N GLN A 74 -3.02 11.65 -6.42
CA GLN A 74 -3.58 12.53 -7.45
C GLN A 74 -2.47 13.20 -8.26
N ASP A 75 -1.41 13.68 -7.63
CA ASP A 75 -0.27 14.29 -8.32
C ASP A 75 0.49 13.27 -9.17
N LEU A 76 0.64 12.04 -8.69
CA LEU A 76 1.24 10.93 -9.45
C LEU A 76 0.40 10.58 -10.69
N LEU A 77 -0.91 10.43 -10.53
CA LEU A 77 -1.84 10.16 -11.64
C LEU A 77 -1.85 11.30 -12.65
N ASN A 78 -1.89 12.55 -12.19
CA ASN A 78 -1.82 13.71 -13.06
C ASN A 78 -0.47 13.83 -13.79
N SER A 79 0.63 13.43 -13.14
CA SER A 79 1.95 13.39 -13.78
C SER A 79 2.00 12.32 -14.86
N LEU A 80 1.46 11.12 -14.59
CA LEU A 80 1.37 10.02 -15.57
C LEU A 80 0.53 10.42 -16.79
N LEU A 81 -0.63 11.04 -16.57
CA LEU A 81 -1.50 11.51 -17.65
C LEU A 81 -0.87 12.62 -18.50
N LYS A 82 0.01 13.45 -17.92
CA LYS A 82 0.76 14.48 -18.66
C LYS A 82 1.85 13.90 -19.57
N PHE A 83 2.29 12.66 -19.38
CA PHE A 83 3.26 12.02 -20.28
C PHE A 83 2.65 11.66 -21.64
N ASP A 84 1.33 11.42 -21.72
CA ASP A 84 0.66 11.12 -22.99
C ASP A 84 0.50 12.35 -23.90
N ASP A 85 0.61 13.57 -23.35
CA ASP A 85 0.59 14.82 -24.12
C ASP A 85 1.95 15.19 -24.74
N ILE A 86 2.98 14.34 -24.58
CA ILE A 86 4.18 14.38 -25.43
C ILE A 86 3.79 13.79 -26.79
N LYS A 87 2.93 14.53 -27.49
CA LYS A 87 2.62 14.31 -28.90
C LYS A 87 3.94 14.34 -29.65
N PRO A 88 4.41 13.23 -30.24
CA PRO A 88 5.56 13.28 -31.12
C PRO A 88 5.18 14.24 -32.23
N SER A 89 5.87 15.37 -32.32
CA SER A 89 5.79 16.27 -33.46
C SER A 89 6.49 15.60 -34.64
N SER A 90 5.92 14.50 -35.12
CA SER A 90 6.24 13.87 -36.39
C SER A 90 5.15 14.26 -37.38
N SER A 91 5.50 15.27 -38.18
CA SER A 91 4.91 15.51 -39.48
C SER A 91 4.97 14.24 -40.32
N SER A 92 3.84 13.59 -40.54
CA SER A 92 3.42 13.09 -41.87
C SER A 92 2.19 12.21 -41.74
N SER A 93 1.14 12.60 -42.47
CA SER A 93 0.24 11.74 -43.25
C SER A 93 0.36 10.23 -42.98
N ASP A 94 -0.63 9.62 -42.33
CA ASP A 94 -1.74 8.99 -43.04
C ASP A 94 -2.71 8.32 -42.06
N LYS A 95 -3.97 8.33 -42.47
CA LYS A 95 -5.10 7.80 -41.73
C LYS A 95 -5.00 6.28 -41.63
N ASN A 96 -5.04 5.73 -40.42
CA ASN A 96 -5.71 4.45 -40.20
C ASN A 96 -6.15 4.30 -38.74
N THR A 97 -7.47 4.28 -38.57
CA THR A 97 -8.18 3.90 -37.37
C THR A 97 -8.08 2.39 -37.18
N VAL A 98 -7.42 1.92 -36.12
CA VAL A 98 -7.51 0.52 -35.66
C VAL A 98 -7.85 0.51 -34.18
N SER A 99 -8.93 -0.21 -33.90
CA SER A 99 -9.64 -0.32 -32.63
C SER A 99 -8.83 -1.04 -31.55
N VAL A 100 -9.07 -0.61 -30.31
CA VAL A 100 -8.58 -1.17 -29.05
C VAL A 100 -9.33 -2.47 -28.75
N ALA A 101 -8.78 -3.61 -29.18
CA ALA A 101 -9.17 -4.94 -28.71
C ALA A 101 -8.15 -6.00 -29.12
N ASP A 102 -6.95 -5.98 -28.54
CA ASP A 102 -6.16 -7.21 -28.34
C ASP A 102 -4.95 -6.93 -27.44
N LEU A 103 -5.11 -7.17 -26.13
CA LEU A 103 -4.04 -7.11 -25.13
C LEU A 103 -3.88 -8.47 -24.44
N SER A 104 -3.70 -9.53 -25.23
CA SER A 104 -3.30 -10.84 -24.69
C SER A 104 -2.46 -11.64 -25.67
N SER A 105 -1.21 -11.21 -25.90
CA SER A 105 -0.18 -12.10 -26.43
C SER A 105 1.21 -11.52 -26.13
N PHE A 106 1.67 -11.70 -24.90
CA PHE A 106 3.10 -11.58 -24.59
C PHE A 106 3.76 -12.89 -25.01
N ARG A 107 4.35 -12.89 -26.22
CA ARG A 107 5.43 -13.81 -26.55
C ARG A 107 6.75 -13.12 -26.21
N SER A 108 7.35 -13.56 -25.11
CA SER A 108 8.77 -13.45 -24.85
C SER A 108 9.54 -14.10 -26.00
N ASP A 109 10.44 -13.34 -26.61
CA ASP A 109 11.63 -13.76 -27.38
C ASP A 109 11.91 -12.70 -28.46
N SER A 110 12.51 -11.59 -28.05
CA SER A 110 13.38 -10.80 -28.93
C SER A 110 14.23 -9.88 -28.09
N SER A 111 15.45 -10.32 -27.83
CA SER A 111 16.52 -9.47 -27.34
C SER A 111 16.68 -8.28 -28.30
N PRO A 112 16.61 -7.02 -27.84
CA PRO A 112 16.96 -5.90 -28.68
C PRO A 112 18.48 -5.93 -28.86
N SER A 113 18.93 -6.39 -30.02
CA SER A 113 20.29 -6.15 -30.48
C SER A 113 20.48 -4.65 -30.58
N LEU A 114 21.19 -4.12 -29.60
CA LEU A 114 21.55 -2.72 -29.49
C LEU A 114 22.62 -2.43 -30.54
N GLU A 115 22.18 -2.20 -31.79
CA GLU A 115 23.02 -1.62 -32.83
C GLU A 115 23.39 -0.20 -32.38
N PHE A 116 24.58 -0.05 -31.80
CA PHE A 116 25.24 1.23 -31.67
C PHE A 116 25.56 1.73 -33.07
N ASP A 117 24.62 2.51 -33.62
CA ASP A 117 24.84 3.35 -34.78
C ASP A 117 25.81 4.46 -34.35
N LEU A 118 27.11 4.15 -34.40
CA LEU A 118 28.21 5.09 -34.25
C LEU A 118 28.23 6.00 -35.47
N VAL A 119 27.26 6.91 -35.51
CA VAL A 119 27.16 8.02 -36.44
C VAL A 119 28.44 8.85 -36.36
N SER A 120 29.28 8.64 -37.38
CA SER A 120 30.17 9.61 -38.03
C SER A 120 30.53 10.86 -37.22
N GLY A 121 31.40 10.70 -36.23
CA GLY A 121 31.97 11.80 -35.44
C GLY A 121 33.46 12.05 -35.69
N ILE A 122 34.07 11.51 -36.75
CA ILE A 122 35.48 11.80 -37.08
C ILE A 122 35.52 13.00 -38.02
N SER A 123 35.48 14.15 -37.36
CA SER A 123 35.72 15.47 -37.89
C SER A 123 36.89 15.52 -38.87
N SER A 124 36.56 15.95 -40.09
CA SER A 124 37.37 16.81 -40.96
C SER A 124 38.90 16.66 -40.89
N TYR A 125 39.43 15.74 -41.68
CA TYR A 125 40.78 15.88 -42.23
C TYR A 125 40.78 17.15 -43.09
N SER A 126 41.39 18.21 -42.57
CA SER A 126 41.63 19.45 -43.27
C SER A 126 42.37 19.17 -44.58
N SER A 127 41.63 19.31 -45.68
CA SER A 127 42.17 19.38 -47.03
C SER A 127 43.35 20.33 -47.04
N LEU A 128 44.52 19.77 -47.32
CA LEU A 128 45.78 20.43 -47.58
C LEU A 128 45.61 21.36 -48.79
N LYS A 129 45.09 22.58 -48.57
CA LYS A 129 45.06 23.66 -49.56
C LYS A 129 46.48 24.22 -49.71
N HIS A 130 47.33 23.52 -50.46
CA HIS A 130 48.51 24.14 -51.04
C HIS A 130 48.07 25.09 -52.17
N HIS A 131 47.81 26.35 -51.82
CA HIS A 131 47.88 27.43 -52.80
C HIS A 131 49.35 27.78 -53.06
N HIS A 132 50.01 27.03 -53.95
CA HIS A 132 51.14 27.55 -54.71
C HIS A 132 50.76 27.61 -56.18
N THR A 133 50.12 28.73 -56.54
CA THR A 133 50.12 29.28 -57.89
C THR A 133 51.55 29.64 -58.27
N LEU A 134 52.28 28.75 -58.93
CA LEU A 134 53.43 29.12 -59.74
C LEU A 134 53.00 29.10 -61.21
N SER A 135 52.69 30.31 -61.68
CA SER A 135 52.51 30.67 -63.08
C SER A 135 53.86 30.55 -63.81
N PRO A 136 53.99 29.79 -64.90
CA PRO A 136 55.20 29.76 -65.69
C PRO A 136 54.98 30.58 -66.97
N GLU A 137 55.20 31.89 -66.91
CA GLU A 137 55.35 32.64 -68.15
C GLU A 137 56.19 33.91 -67.97
N ARG A 138 57.50 33.78 -68.20
CA ARG A 138 58.29 34.82 -68.88
C ARG A 138 59.61 34.25 -69.38
N MET A 139 59.70 34.11 -70.69
CA MET A 139 60.97 34.08 -71.42
C MET A 139 61.74 35.37 -71.12
N GLU A 140 63.01 35.25 -70.75
CA GLU A 140 64.07 36.30 -70.76
C GLU A 140 65.40 35.57 -70.40
N PRO A 141 66.58 36.14 -70.67
CA PRO A 141 67.55 35.57 -71.60
C PRO A 141 68.72 34.87 -70.90
N SER A 142 69.42 34.02 -71.65
CA SER A 142 70.65 33.33 -71.27
C SER A 142 71.76 34.28 -70.80
N LEU A 143 71.74 34.64 -69.52
CA LEU A 143 72.88 35.15 -68.77
C LEU A 143 73.56 33.96 -68.09
N LYS A 144 74.86 33.77 -68.37
CA LYS A 144 75.73 32.82 -67.66
C LYS A 144 75.80 33.24 -66.20
N LEU A 145 74.88 32.73 -65.39
CA LEU A 145 74.96 32.77 -63.94
C LEU A 145 75.98 31.73 -63.49
N ASP A 146 76.88 32.14 -62.61
CA ASP A 146 77.88 31.28 -61.98
C ASP A 146 77.20 30.04 -61.37
N ASP A 147 77.64 28.84 -61.77
CA ASP A 147 77.14 27.54 -61.28
C ASP A 147 77.05 27.47 -59.73
N ASP A 148 77.91 28.24 -59.07
CA ASP A 148 78.04 28.35 -57.61
C ASP A 148 76.79 28.96 -56.92
N GLU A 149 75.96 29.73 -57.64
CA GLU A 149 74.73 30.33 -57.09
C GLU A 149 73.52 29.40 -57.19
N VAL A 150 73.49 28.52 -58.20
CA VAL A 150 72.41 27.54 -58.41
C VAL A 150 72.47 26.43 -57.36
N GLU A 151 73.67 25.95 -57.03
CA GLU A 151 73.84 24.97 -55.95
C GLU A 151 73.39 25.50 -54.59
N LYS A 152 73.70 26.76 -54.26
CA LYS A 152 73.26 27.39 -53.00
C LYS A 152 71.73 27.48 -52.91
N LYS A 153 71.06 27.81 -54.01
CA LYS A 153 69.58 27.83 -54.07
C LYS A 153 69.00 26.42 -53.87
N ASN A 154 69.57 25.41 -54.53
CA ASN A 154 69.14 24.02 -54.37
C ASN A 154 69.35 23.50 -52.94
N GLN A 155 70.49 23.83 -52.31
CA GLN A 155 70.74 23.50 -50.90
C GLN A 155 69.73 24.19 -49.98
N SER A 156 69.47 25.49 -50.16
CA SER A 156 68.47 26.21 -49.34
C SER A 156 67.06 25.65 -49.49
N SER A 157 66.68 25.22 -50.71
CA SER A 157 65.40 24.55 -50.96
C SER A 157 65.33 23.19 -50.28
N ALA A 158 66.42 22.42 -50.27
CA ALA A 158 66.47 21.14 -49.59
C ALA A 158 66.36 21.30 -48.07
N TYR A 159 67.03 22.30 -47.48
CA TYR A 159 66.91 22.61 -46.05
C TYR A 159 65.49 23.05 -45.67
N SER A 160 64.88 23.95 -46.45
CA SER A 160 63.50 24.37 -46.19
C SER A 160 62.50 23.22 -46.26
N LEU A 161 62.70 22.27 -47.18
CA LEU A 161 61.85 21.08 -47.28
C LEU A 161 62.05 20.15 -46.08
N ALA A 162 63.29 19.97 -45.62
CA ALA A 162 63.61 19.20 -44.43
C ALA A 162 62.97 19.80 -43.16
N ASP A 163 62.94 21.14 -43.04
CA ASP A 163 62.27 21.82 -41.93
C ASP A 163 60.75 21.58 -41.93
N ILE A 164 60.11 21.63 -43.12
CA ILE A 164 58.69 21.32 -43.26
C ILE A 164 58.39 19.88 -42.83
N PHE A 165 59.17 18.90 -43.32
CA PHE A 165 58.99 17.51 -42.92
C PHE A 165 59.24 17.29 -41.43
N SER A 166 60.22 17.96 -40.85
CA SER A 166 60.51 17.88 -39.41
C SER A 166 59.35 18.42 -38.57
N ALA A 167 58.75 19.53 -39.00
CA ALA A 167 57.58 20.11 -38.33
C ALA A 167 56.32 19.22 -38.44
N GLU A 168 56.09 18.64 -39.61
CA GLU A 168 54.97 17.71 -39.84
C GLU A 168 55.15 16.42 -39.02
N LEU A 169 56.34 15.82 -39.05
CA LEU A 169 56.67 14.64 -38.25
C LEU A 169 56.51 14.91 -36.75
N GLY A 170 56.95 16.08 -36.29
CA GLY A 170 56.79 16.51 -34.90
C GLY A 170 55.32 16.69 -34.50
N THR A 171 54.46 17.12 -35.44
CA THR A 171 53.01 17.23 -35.20
C THR A 171 52.35 15.85 -35.18
N ALA A 172 52.66 14.99 -36.14
CA ALA A 172 52.18 13.61 -36.18
C ALA A 172 52.58 12.82 -34.93
N LEU A 173 53.77 13.05 -34.38
CA LEU A 173 54.23 12.42 -33.15
C LEU A 173 53.40 12.88 -31.93
N ARG A 174 53.13 14.19 -31.80
CA ARG A 174 52.26 14.71 -30.73
C ARG A 174 50.84 14.17 -30.82
N ASP A 175 50.28 14.11 -32.02
CA ASP A 175 48.93 13.57 -32.25
C ASP A 175 48.87 12.06 -31.92
N LEU A 176 49.93 11.31 -32.23
CA LEU A 176 50.05 9.89 -31.88
C LEU A 176 50.15 9.70 -30.35
N GLU A 177 50.92 10.54 -29.66
CA GLU A 177 51.02 10.52 -28.20
C GLU A 177 49.68 10.83 -27.53
N GLU A 178 48.94 11.84 -28.02
CA GLU A 178 47.60 12.17 -27.51
C GLU A 178 46.61 11.02 -27.75
N ARG A 179 46.62 10.42 -28.94
CA ARG A 179 45.80 9.24 -29.23
C ARG A 179 46.14 8.07 -28.32
N ASN A 180 47.42 7.78 -28.08
CA ASN A 180 47.83 6.73 -27.16
C ASN A 180 47.36 6.99 -25.73
N ARG A 181 47.39 8.25 -25.28
CA ARG A 181 46.84 8.64 -23.98
C ARG A 181 45.33 8.39 -23.90
N LEU A 182 44.58 8.73 -24.95
CA LEU A 182 43.13 8.48 -25.03
C LEU A 182 42.81 6.99 -25.04
N VAL A 183 43.56 6.18 -25.81
CA VAL A 183 43.42 4.72 -25.82
C VAL A 183 43.61 4.16 -24.41
N GLY A 184 44.66 4.58 -23.69
CA GLY A 184 44.88 4.14 -22.30
C GLY A 184 43.78 4.58 -21.31
N GLU A 185 43.10 5.71 -21.54
CA GLU A 185 41.93 6.09 -20.74
C GLU A 185 40.71 5.21 -21.05
N LEU A 186 40.46 4.94 -22.33
CA LEU A 186 39.37 4.07 -22.76
C LEU A 186 39.56 2.63 -22.28
N GLU A 187 40.79 2.10 -22.33
CA GLU A 187 41.13 0.79 -21.78
C GLU A 187 40.83 0.69 -20.28
N ARG A 188 41.14 1.76 -19.52
CA ARG A 188 40.82 1.82 -18.08
C ARG A 188 39.32 1.84 -17.83
N LYS A 189 38.58 2.70 -18.55
CA LYS A 189 37.10 2.75 -18.44
C LYS A 189 36.46 1.42 -18.83
N LEU A 190 37.00 0.75 -19.84
CA LEU A 190 36.53 -0.57 -20.26
C LEU A 190 36.80 -1.61 -19.18
N SER A 191 37.96 -1.57 -18.53
CA SER A 191 38.28 -2.42 -17.37
C SER A 191 37.32 -2.18 -16.20
N ASP A 192 37.12 -0.92 -15.81
CA ASP A 192 36.23 -0.54 -14.71
C ASP A 192 34.78 -0.98 -15.00
N SER A 193 34.31 -0.77 -16.23
CA SER A 193 32.98 -1.22 -16.66
C SER A 193 32.86 -2.75 -16.63
N ASN A 194 33.91 -3.48 -17.00
CA ASN A 194 33.92 -4.94 -16.97
C ASN A 194 33.85 -5.48 -15.53
N ASP A 195 34.57 -4.87 -14.60
CA ASP A 195 34.50 -5.24 -13.18
C ASP A 195 33.12 -4.92 -12.58
N LYS A 196 32.48 -3.83 -13.02
CA LYS A 196 31.10 -3.51 -12.67
C LYS A 196 30.10 -4.55 -13.21
N ILE A 197 30.25 -4.97 -14.48
CA ILE A 197 29.42 -6.02 -15.09
C ILE A 197 29.52 -7.31 -14.27
N ARG A 198 30.74 -7.77 -13.96
CA ARG A 198 30.94 -8.98 -13.13
C ARG A 198 30.35 -8.86 -11.72
N THR A 199 30.23 -7.65 -11.20
CA THR A 199 29.60 -7.44 -9.89
C THR A 199 28.10 -7.55 -9.99
N LEU A 200 27.49 -6.94 -11.01
CA LEU A 200 26.06 -7.06 -11.28
C LEU A 200 25.64 -8.50 -11.63
N GLU A 201 26.47 -9.23 -12.37
CA GLU A 201 26.23 -10.66 -12.66
C GLU A 201 26.15 -11.48 -11.36
N ARG A 202 27.07 -11.26 -10.40
CA ARG A 202 27.03 -11.93 -9.10
C ARG A 202 25.80 -11.56 -8.26
N GLU A 203 25.41 -10.28 -8.26
CA GLU A 203 24.21 -9.83 -7.55
C GLU A 203 22.94 -10.42 -8.16
N LEU A 204 22.90 -10.57 -9.49
CA LEU A 204 21.80 -11.20 -10.21
C LEU A 204 21.68 -12.68 -9.85
N ASP A 205 22.79 -13.40 -9.79
CA ASP A 205 22.84 -14.80 -9.37
C ASP A 205 22.34 -14.96 -7.91
N GLU A 206 22.78 -14.10 -6.99
CA GLU A 206 22.31 -14.11 -5.59
C GLU A 206 20.80 -13.84 -5.50
N CYS A 207 20.28 -12.90 -6.30
CA CYS A 207 18.84 -12.63 -6.38
C CYS A 207 18.06 -13.84 -6.94
N HIS A 208 18.63 -14.60 -7.87
CA HIS A 208 18.00 -15.80 -8.41
C HIS A 208 17.90 -16.91 -7.35
N GLU A 209 18.98 -17.14 -6.58
CA GLU A 209 18.97 -18.09 -5.46
C GLU A 209 17.93 -17.72 -4.40
N LEU A 210 17.82 -16.43 -4.04
CA LEU A 210 16.80 -15.95 -3.10
C LEU A 210 15.37 -16.15 -3.62
N LEU A 211 15.15 -15.95 -4.92
CA LEU A 211 13.85 -16.19 -5.55
C LEU A 211 13.46 -17.67 -5.49
N GLU A 212 14.38 -18.59 -5.79
CA GLU A 212 14.14 -20.02 -5.71
C GLU A 212 13.76 -20.46 -4.28
N VAL A 213 14.46 -19.95 -3.26
CA VAL A 213 14.12 -20.20 -1.85
C VAL A 213 12.71 -19.68 -1.53
N SER A 214 12.35 -18.49 -2.00
CA SER A 214 11.02 -17.91 -1.79
C SER A 214 9.91 -18.72 -2.46
N GLU A 215 10.14 -19.27 -3.67
CA GLU A 215 9.16 -20.10 -4.37
C GLU A 215 8.88 -21.40 -3.63
N VAL A 216 9.90 -22.02 -3.04
CA VAL A 216 9.77 -23.22 -2.20
C VAL A 216 8.97 -22.90 -0.92
N GLU A 217 9.24 -21.78 -0.26
CA GLU A 217 8.51 -21.37 0.94
C GLU A 217 7.03 -21.10 0.65
N VAL A 218 6.73 -20.40 -0.45
CA VAL A 218 5.35 -20.15 -0.90
C VAL A 218 4.63 -21.47 -1.20
N SER A 219 5.30 -22.40 -1.86
CA SER A 219 4.74 -23.73 -2.15
C SER A 219 4.39 -24.48 -0.87
N LYS A 220 5.27 -24.45 0.14
CA LYS A 220 5.02 -25.05 1.46
C LYS A 220 3.87 -24.39 2.21
N LEU A 221 3.78 -23.06 2.21
CA LEU A 221 2.66 -22.35 2.83
C LEU A 221 1.33 -22.69 2.16
N ASN A 222 1.32 -22.82 0.83
CA ASN A 222 0.13 -23.20 0.08
C ASN A 222 -0.31 -24.65 0.37
N GLU A 223 0.63 -25.57 0.56
CA GLU A 223 0.37 -26.95 1.01
C GLU A 223 -0.27 -26.94 2.41
N MET A 224 0.32 -26.24 3.38
CA MET A 224 -0.23 -26.12 4.74
C MET A 224 -1.64 -25.49 4.75
N LEU A 225 -1.90 -24.49 3.89
CA LEU A 225 -3.23 -23.90 3.74
C LEU A 225 -4.23 -24.89 3.16
N SER A 226 -3.81 -25.72 2.22
CA SER A 226 -4.65 -26.76 1.60
C SER A 226 -4.99 -27.86 2.61
N GLU A 227 -4.01 -28.30 3.41
CA GLU A 227 -4.20 -29.24 4.51
C GLU A 227 -5.20 -28.71 5.54
N ARG A 228 -5.04 -27.46 5.98
CA ARG A 228 -5.96 -26.81 6.93
C ARG A 228 -7.39 -26.65 6.38
N ARG A 229 -7.53 -26.40 5.08
CA ARG A 229 -8.86 -26.34 4.43
C ARG A 229 -9.50 -27.73 4.38
N SER A 230 -8.72 -28.77 4.11
CA SER A 230 -9.20 -30.15 4.14
C SER A 230 -9.63 -30.57 5.55
N GLU A 231 -8.87 -30.21 6.58
CA GLU A 231 -9.18 -30.50 7.98
C GLU A 231 -10.52 -29.86 8.40
N LYS A 232 -10.78 -28.62 7.96
CA LYS A 232 -12.07 -27.95 8.21
C LYS A 232 -13.24 -28.53 7.42
N ALA A 233 -12.99 -29.16 6.26
CA ALA A 233 -14.06 -29.76 5.47
C ALA A 233 -14.60 -31.05 6.09
N ASP A 234 -13.84 -31.71 6.96
CA ASP A 234 -14.28 -32.87 7.75
C ASP A 234 -15.03 -32.45 9.04
N ASP A 235 -15.05 -31.15 9.37
CA ASP A 235 -15.81 -30.56 10.49
C ASP A 235 -17.29 -30.30 10.14
N GLY A 236 -17.84 -31.05 9.18
CA GLY A 236 -19.30 -31.12 8.99
C GLY A 236 -20.05 -31.59 10.25
N GLY A 237 -19.33 -32.13 11.24
CA GLY A 237 -19.84 -32.44 12.57
C GLY A 237 -20.22 -31.22 13.41
N ALA A 238 -19.50 -30.10 13.31
CA ALA A 238 -19.81 -28.90 14.09
C ALA A 238 -21.15 -28.26 13.67
N ASP A 239 -21.41 -28.16 12.37
CA ASP A 239 -22.68 -27.65 11.86
C ASP A 239 -23.85 -28.57 12.23
N LEU A 240 -23.67 -29.89 12.14
CA LEU A 240 -24.68 -30.86 12.59
C LEU A 240 -24.95 -30.77 14.11
N LEU A 241 -23.91 -30.56 14.91
CA LEU A 241 -24.04 -30.38 16.36
C LEU A 241 -24.74 -29.07 16.72
N LEU A 242 -24.45 -27.99 16.01
CA LEU A 242 -25.14 -26.70 16.17
C LEU A 242 -26.62 -26.80 15.78
N ASP A 243 -26.94 -27.49 14.69
CA ASP A 243 -28.33 -27.70 14.28
C ASP A 243 -29.09 -28.60 15.27
N SER A 244 -28.43 -29.62 15.83
CA SER A 244 -29.00 -30.47 16.89
C SER A 244 -29.30 -29.66 18.15
N LEU A 245 -28.33 -28.87 18.64
CA LEU A 245 -28.52 -27.98 19.81
C LEU A 245 -29.60 -26.93 19.56
N ARG A 246 -29.67 -26.37 18.34
CA ARG A 246 -30.72 -25.43 17.94
C ARG A 246 -32.10 -26.09 17.97
N ALA A 247 -32.22 -27.33 17.50
CA ALA A 247 -33.46 -28.09 17.56
C ALA A 247 -33.86 -28.41 19.01
N GLU A 248 -32.91 -28.77 19.86
CA GLU A 248 -33.14 -29.01 21.29
C GLU A 248 -33.62 -27.75 22.01
N LEU A 249 -32.99 -26.60 21.77
CA LEU A 249 -33.42 -25.31 22.34
C LEU A 249 -34.87 -24.98 21.95
N ARG A 250 -35.23 -25.13 20.67
CA ARG A 250 -36.62 -24.93 20.23
C ARG A 250 -37.61 -25.88 20.91
N SER A 251 -37.20 -27.14 21.13
CA SER A 251 -38.03 -28.11 21.86
C SER A 251 -38.24 -27.69 23.32
N ARG A 252 -37.19 -27.18 23.97
CA ARG A 252 -37.25 -26.65 25.34
C ARG A 252 -38.13 -25.40 25.44
N ASP A 253 -38.06 -24.48 24.48
CA ASP A 253 -38.92 -23.28 24.45
C ASP A 253 -40.40 -23.68 24.39
N VAL A 254 -40.76 -24.64 23.52
CA VAL A 254 -42.13 -25.16 23.45
C VAL A 254 -42.56 -25.83 24.76
N GLN A 255 -41.66 -26.58 25.40
CA GLN A 255 -41.95 -27.19 26.70
C GLN A 255 -42.19 -26.15 27.80
N ILE A 256 -41.41 -25.06 27.81
CA ILE A 256 -41.58 -23.95 28.76
C ILE A 256 -42.94 -23.29 28.54
N GLU A 257 -43.30 -22.98 27.30
CA GLU A 257 -44.59 -22.37 26.95
C GLU A 257 -45.77 -23.24 27.42
N GLN A 258 -45.70 -24.57 27.23
CA GLN A 258 -46.71 -25.50 27.72
C GLN A 258 -46.82 -25.51 29.26
N MET A 259 -45.68 -25.45 29.96
CA MET A 259 -45.67 -25.39 31.42
C MET A 259 -46.24 -24.06 31.95
N GLU A 260 -45.95 -22.94 31.28
CA GLU A 260 -46.50 -21.63 31.60
C GLU A 260 -48.02 -21.58 31.40
N GLU A 261 -48.52 -22.15 30.30
CA GLU A 261 -49.96 -22.27 30.06
C GLU A 261 -50.64 -23.11 31.15
N TYR A 262 -50.07 -24.26 31.52
CA TYR A 262 -50.58 -25.09 32.59
C TYR A 262 -50.65 -24.34 33.93
N LEU A 263 -49.57 -23.63 34.29
CA LEU A 263 -49.51 -22.86 35.53
C LEU A 263 -50.58 -21.75 35.54
N ASN A 264 -50.76 -21.04 34.42
CA ASN A 264 -51.82 -20.04 34.28
C ASN A 264 -53.21 -20.64 34.48
N GLN A 265 -53.49 -21.82 33.92
CA GLN A 265 -54.77 -22.52 34.13
C GLN A 265 -55.00 -22.88 35.60
N VAL A 266 -53.97 -23.33 36.31
CA VAL A 266 -54.05 -23.62 37.76
C VAL A 266 -54.33 -22.34 38.54
N CYS A 267 -53.63 -21.24 38.26
CA CYS A 267 -53.86 -19.96 38.95
C CYS A 267 -55.28 -19.42 38.74
N VAL A 268 -55.88 -19.60 37.56
CA VAL A 268 -57.27 -19.21 37.30
C VAL A 268 -58.24 -20.08 38.11
N LYS A 269 -57.99 -21.40 38.19
CA LYS A 269 -58.80 -22.31 39.02
C LYS A 269 -58.71 -21.98 40.50
N ASP A 270 -57.50 -21.72 41.02
CA ASP A 270 -57.30 -21.38 42.42
C ASP A 270 -58.03 -20.08 42.78
N LYS A 271 -57.98 -19.05 41.92
CA LYS A 271 -58.76 -17.81 42.12
C LYS A 271 -60.27 -18.08 42.16
N SER A 272 -60.78 -18.89 41.24
CA SER A 272 -62.20 -19.26 41.22
C SER A 272 -62.63 -20.01 42.48
N VAL A 273 -61.79 -20.92 43.00
CA VAL A 273 -62.06 -21.65 44.24
C VAL A 273 -62.03 -20.71 45.45
N VAL A 274 -61.07 -19.77 45.49
CA VAL A 274 -61.00 -18.76 46.55
C VAL A 274 -62.26 -17.87 46.54
N GLU A 275 -62.68 -17.37 45.39
CA GLU A 275 -63.91 -16.56 45.25
C GLU A 275 -65.17 -17.35 45.67
N GLU A 276 -65.26 -18.64 45.32
CA GLU A 276 -66.35 -19.52 45.75
C GLU A 276 -66.36 -19.72 47.28
N LEU A 277 -65.19 -19.96 47.87
CA LEU A 277 -65.04 -20.11 49.32
C LEU A 277 -65.33 -18.82 50.08
N GLU A 278 -64.87 -17.67 49.59
CA GLU A 278 -65.17 -16.35 50.17
C GLU A 278 -66.69 -16.09 50.16
N SER A 279 -67.35 -16.35 49.03
CA SER A 279 -68.81 -16.23 48.91
C SER A 279 -69.54 -17.15 49.91
N ARG A 280 -69.03 -18.38 50.09
CA ARG A 280 -69.61 -19.35 51.03
C ARG A 280 -69.38 -18.95 52.49
N VAL A 281 -68.23 -18.37 52.83
CA VAL A 281 -67.93 -17.84 54.17
C VAL A 281 -68.87 -16.69 54.48
N GLU A 282 -69.04 -15.73 53.56
CA GLU A 282 -69.97 -14.60 53.74
C GLU A 282 -71.42 -15.09 53.95
N GLU A 283 -71.87 -16.10 53.21
CA GLU A 283 -73.19 -16.70 53.41
C GLU A 283 -73.33 -17.30 54.81
N LEU A 284 -72.31 -18.04 55.29
CA LEU A 284 -72.31 -18.67 56.61
C LEU A 284 -72.26 -17.62 57.74
N GLU A 285 -71.47 -16.56 57.60
CA GLU A 285 -71.43 -15.44 58.55
C GLU A 285 -72.80 -14.78 58.67
N ASN A 286 -73.48 -14.53 57.55
CA ASN A 286 -74.85 -14.02 57.52
C ASN A 286 -75.86 -14.96 58.19
N GLN A 287 -75.70 -16.28 58.04
CA GLN A 287 -76.53 -17.27 58.73
C GLN A 287 -76.28 -17.28 60.24
N VAL A 288 -75.01 -17.20 60.67
CA VAL A 288 -74.63 -17.11 62.09
C VAL A 288 -75.19 -15.84 62.72
N GLU A 289 -75.14 -14.70 62.03
CA GLU A 289 -75.69 -13.45 62.54
C GLU A 289 -77.22 -13.52 62.73
N LYS A 290 -77.94 -14.09 61.75
CA LYS A 290 -79.39 -14.37 61.89
C LYS A 290 -79.69 -15.29 63.08
N GLN A 291 -78.85 -16.28 63.35
CA GLN A 291 -78.99 -17.15 64.51
C GLN A 291 -78.74 -16.39 65.83
N ARG A 292 -77.75 -15.49 65.87
CA ARG A 292 -77.50 -14.63 67.04
C ARG A 292 -78.70 -13.73 67.34
N ASP A 293 -79.25 -13.06 66.32
CA ASP A 293 -80.45 -12.22 66.46
C ASP A 293 -81.65 -13.01 66.99
N LEU A 294 -81.85 -14.24 66.49
CA LEU A 294 -82.90 -15.13 66.97
C LEU A 294 -82.71 -15.50 68.44
N CYS A 295 -81.48 -15.84 68.86
CA CYS A 295 -81.16 -16.13 70.26
C CYS A 295 -81.42 -14.93 71.16
N PHE A 296 -80.99 -13.72 70.77
CA PHE A 296 -81.28 -12.49 71.53
C PHE A 296 -82.78 -12.22 71.68
N SER A 297 -83.54 -12.41 70.60
CA SER A 297 -85.00 -12.27 70.62
C SER A 297 -85.65 -13.28 71.58
N LEU A 298 -85.24 -14.54 71.51
CA LEU A 298 -85.73 -15.61 72.37
C LEU A 298 -85.42 -15.35 73.86
N ASP A 299 -84.20 -14.89 74.16
CA ASP A 299 -83.79 -14.51 75.53
C ASP A 299 -84.60 -13.32 76.06
N HIS A 300 -84.89 -12.32 75.21
CA HIS A 300 -85.77 -11.21 75.56
C HIS A 300 -87.21 -11.68 75.85
N TYR A 301 -87.79 -12.55 75.00
CA TYR A 301 -89.11 -13.14 75.24
C TYR A 301 -89.15 -13.97 76.51
N LYS A 302 -88.13 -14.79 76.76
CA LYS A 302 -88.01 -15.60 77.97
C LYS A 302 -87.93 -14.73 79.23
N SER A 303 -87.14 -13.65 79.19
CA SER A 303 -87.04 -12.69 80.29
C SER A 303 -88.40 -12.03 80.59
N ARG A 304 -89.11 -11.55 79.56
CA ARG A 304 -90.48 -11.00 79.67
C ARG A 304 -91.49 -12.01 80.22
N TYR A 305 -91.39 -13.26 79.79
CA TYR A 305 -92.25 -14.33 80.30
C TYR A 305 -91.99 -14.59 81.78
N VAL A 306 -90.72 -14.64 82.21
CA VAL A 306 -90.35 -14.77 83.63
C VAL A 306 -90.90 -13.60 84.45
N GLU A 307 -90.75 -12.36 83.98
CA GLU A 307 -91.33 -11.16 84.62
C GLU A 307 -92.86 -11.25 84.77
N LEU A 308 -93.55 -11.71 83.71
CA LEU A 308 -95.00 -11.89 83.71
C LEU A 308 -95.43 -12.96 84.73
N VAL A 309 -94.74 -14.10 84.77
CA VAL A 309 -95.01 -15.19 85.73
C VAL A 309 -94.81 -14.71 87.17
N ILE A 310 -93.72 -13.98 87.44
CA ILE A 310 -93.46 -13.37 88.76
C ILE A 310 -94.59 -12.40 89.14
N SER A 311 -95.01 -11.54 88.21
CA SER A 311 -96.08 -10.55 88.42
C SER A 311 -97.43 -11.20 88.71
N LEU A 312 -97.79 -12.27 87.99
CA LEU A 312 -99.02 -13.03 88.23
C LEU A 312 -99.00 -13.80 89.55
N SER A 313 -97.84 -14.32 89.97
CA SER A 313 -97.69 -15.04 91.24
C SER A 313 -97.77 -14.12 92.45
N GLY A 314 -97.41 -12.84 92.33
CA GLY A 314 -97.44 -11.87 93.43
C GLY A 314 -98.84 -11.34 93.79
N ASN A 315 -99.83 -11.45 92.89
CA ASN A 315 -101.17 -10.89 93.06
C ASN A 315 -102.19 -11.82 93.76
N ASN A 316 -101.78 -13.02 94.21
CA ASN A 316 -102.67 -14.02 94.84
C ASN A 316 -102.53 -14.10 96.38
N ASN A 317 -101.97 -13.07 97.04
CA ASN A 317 -101.91 -12.94 98.50
C ASN A 317 -102.64 -11.70 99.00
#